data_AF-A0AAD5J2P9-F1
#
_entry.id   AF-A0AAD5J2P9-F1
#
_cell.length_a   1.000
_cell.length_b   1.000
_cell.length_c   1.000
_cell.angle_alpha   90.00
_cell.angle_beta   90.00
_cell.angle_gamma   90.00
#
_symmetry.space_group_name_H-M   'P 1'
#
loop_
_entity.id
_entity.type
_entity.pdbx_description
1 polymer ?
#
loop_
_entity_poly.entity_id
_entity_poly.type
_entity_poly.pdbx_seq_one_letter_code
_entity_poly.pdbx_strand_id
1 'polypeptide(L)'
;MTSSGEEASKISREKAGDKYRSFLDDEAHEISWRYGGPPSYVLTNQLFEEGRTKEWAKGSLEETVQNAIKSWEMEVSHKTRLHDLKTINPDKFQLFVNGREGLSGEEVIKLGTYNALLKTSLPDEFKYYKAEEETFTSSHEAFRSAFPRGFAWEVLSVYSGPPVIAYKFRHWGFFEGPFKGHAPTGEMVEFYGFGTLKVPLSSITSTFSEIQDLYHIAGTPSRWTSPGHRSNQRKDGRRLANNVIPSPSQHRSRSHLLSPSHNAREANSARCCRSELRRALWLGDGRLLI
;
A
#
# COMPACT_ATOMS: atom_id res chain seq x y z
N MET A 1 54.99 -13.75 -11.65
CA MET A 1 54.55 -12.56 -10.88
C MET A 1 53.27 -12.05 -11.53
N THR A 2 52.13 -12.54 -11.06
CA THR A 2 50.79 -12.19 -11.57
C THR A 2 50.05 -11.46 -10.45
N SER A 3 50.26 -10.15 -10.33
CA SER A 3 49.67 -9.31 -9.28
C SER A 3 49.61 -7.85 -9.73
N SER A 4 48.91 -7.61 -10.84
CA SER A 4 48.68 -6.26 -11.39
C SER A 4 47.35 -6.11 -12.15
N GLY A 5 46.66 -7.21 -12.49
CA GLY A 5 45.36 -7.19 -13.15
C GLY A 5 44.15 -7.21 -12.20
N GLU A 6 44.23 -7.97 -11.09
CA GLU A 6 43.11 -8.10 -10.15
C GLU A 6 43.04 -6.95 -9.14
N GLU A 7 44.18 -6.37 -8.77
CA GLU A 7 44.25 -5.29 -7.78
C GLU A 7 43.67 -3.95 -8.29
N ALA A 8 43.69 -3.73 -9.62
CA ALA A 8 43.01 -2.62 -10.28
C ALA A 8 41.48 -2.78 -10.35
N SER A 9 40.93 -3.97 -10.06
CA SER A 9 39.48 -4.23 -10.07
C SER A 9 38.79 -3.91 -8.73
N LYS A 10 39.56 -3.53 -7.70
CA LYS A 10 39.06 -3.27 -6.36
C LYS A 10 39.34 -1.82 -5.96
N ILE A 11 38.30 -1.14 -5.50
CA ILE A 11 38.33 0.21 -4.87
C ILE A 11 38.58 1.40 -5.82
N SER A 12 37.94 1.39 -6.99
CA SER A 12 37.36 2.61 -7.59
C SER A 12 35.87 2.46 -7.91
N ARG A 13 35.16 1.69 -7.07
CA ARG A 13 33.73 1.98 -6.86
C ARG A 13 33.68 3.32 -6.13
N GLU A 14 33.47 4.39 -6.89
CA GLU A 14 32.79 5.58 -6.37
C GLU A 14 31.61 5.11 -5.50
N LYS A 15 31.37 5.79 -4.37
CA LYS A 15 30.10 5.64 -3.66
C LYS A 15 29.00 6.15 -4.58
N ALA A 16 28.46 5.28 -5.43
CA ALA A 16 27.23 5.54 -6.14
C ALA A 16 26.14 5.69 -5.07
N GLY A 17 25.74 6.94 -4.81
CA GLY A 17 24.69 7.27 -3.85
C GLY A 17 23.34 6.66 -4.23
N ASP A 18 22.35 6.81 -3.37
CA ASP A 18 21.02 6.25 -3.64
C ASP A 18 20.42 6.84 -4.93
N LYS A 19 20.05 5.96 -5.87
CA LYS A 19 19.52 6.30 -7.19
C LYS A 19 18.23 7.14 -7.14
N TYR A 20 17.47 7.06 -6.04
CA TYR A 20 16.12 7.61 -5.91
C TYR A 20 15.98 8.66 -4.81
N ARG A 21 16.97 8.80 -3.92
CA ARG A 21 16.91 9.66 -2.74
C ARG A 21 18.04 10.66 -2.73
N SER A 22 17.68 11.93 -2.82
CA SER A 22 18.59 13.04 -2.56
C SER A 22 18.89 13.15 -1.06
N PHE A 23 19.98 13.85 -0.72
CA PHE A 23 20.34 14.22 0.65
C PHE A 23 20.66 13.06 1.62
N LEU A 24 20.86 11.84 1.10
CA LEU A 24 21.25 10.67 1.87
C LEU A 24 22.75 10.63 2.16
N ASP A 25 23.57 10.96 1.15
CA ASP A 25 25.04 10.97 1.21
C ASP A 25 25.63 12.33 1.61
N ASP A 26 24.77 13.30 1.98
CA ASP A 26 25.19 14.60 2.53
C ASP A 26 26.09 14.43 3.76
N GLU A 27 27.01 15.36 4.00
CA GLU A 27 28.05 15.25 5.02
C GLU A 27 27.49 14.93 6.42
N ALA A 28 27.57 13.65 6.79
CA ALA A 28 26.87 13.08 7.94
C ALA A 28 27.34 13.60 9.31
N HIS A 29 28.29 14.52 9.34
CA HIS A 29 28.83 15.17 10.52
C HIS A 29 27.98 16.37 10.96
N GLU A 30 27.21 16.97 10.04
CA GLU A 30 26.31 18.09 10.37
C GLU A 30 24.86 17.64 10.61
N ILE A 31 24.42 16.50 10.05
CA ILE A 31 23.04 16.01 10.12
C ILE A 31 22.79 15.18 11.38
N SER A 32 21.69 15.44 12.10
CA SER A 32 21.30 14.65 13.27
C SER A 32 20.47 13.41 12.89
N TRP A 33 21.18 12.34 12.52
CA TRP A 33 20.59 11.04 12.18
C TRP A 33 20.06 10.29 13.42
N ARG A 34 18.80 9.84 13.35
CA ARG A 34 18.07 9.13 14.42
C ARG A 34 18.75 7.85 14.90
N TYR A 35 19.53 7.21 14.04
CA TYR A 35 20.25 5.96 14.31
C TYR A 35 21.77 6.08 14.11
N GLY A 36 22.32 7.29 14.27
CA GLY A 36 23.77 7.54 14.21
C GLY A 36 24.39 7.58 12.81
N GLY A 37 23.60 7.41 11.75
CA GLY A 37 24.05 7.55 10.36
C GLY A 37 22.91 7.40 9.35
N PRO A 38 23.20 7.60 8.05
CA PRO A 38 22.22 7.46 6.98
C PRO A 38 21.73 6.00 6.85
N PRO A 39 20.44 5.77 6.57
CA PRO A 39 19.88 4.43 6.33
C PRO A 39 20.38 3.81 5.02
N SER A 40 20.33 2.48 4.95
CA SER A 40 20.51 1.73 3.69
C SER A 40 19.15 1.34 3.11
N TYR A 41 18.96 1.63 1.82
CA TYR A 41 17.76 1.27 1.05
C TYR A 41 17.99 0.18 0.00
N VAL A 42 19.12 -0.55 0.05
CA VAL A 42 19.49 -1.57 -0.96
C VAL A 42 18.36 -2.55 -1.25
N LEU A 43 17.76 -3.15 -0.22
CA LEU A 43 16.66 -4.13 -0.38
C LEU A 43 15.38 -3.48 -0.94
N THR A 44 15.05 -2.27 -0.49
CA THR A 44 13.85 -1.55 -0.96
C THR A 44 14.00 -1.05 -2.39
N ASN A 45 15.22 -0.70 -2.81
CA ASN A 45 15.54 -0.34 -4.18
C ASN A 45 15.51 -1.56 -5.09
N GLN A 46 16.00 -2.72 -4.62
CA GLN A 46 15.86 -3.98 -5.34
C GLN A 46 14.37 -4.35 -5.53
N LEU A 47 13.57 -4.35 -4.45
CA LEU A 47 12.12 -4.58 -4.50
C LEU A 47 11.40 -3.60 -5.43
N PHE A 48 11.82 -2.33 -5.45
CA PHE A 48 11.29 -1.32 -6.36
C PHE A 48 11.63 -1.63 -7.82
N GLU A 49 12.88 -1.97 -8.14
CA GLU A 49 13.32 -2.33 -9.50
C GLU A 49 12.64 -3.61 -10.00
N GLU A 50 12.47 -4.61 -9.15
CA GLU A 50 11.80 -5.89 -9.48
C GLU A 50 10.28 -5.72 -9.69
N GLY A 51 9.64 -4.78 -8.97
CA GLY A 51 8.18 -4.65 -8.93
C GLY A 51 7.58 -3.45 -9.66
N ARG A 52 8.39 -2.48 -10.12
CA ARG A 52 7.87 -1.24 -10.74
C ARG A 52 7.21 -1.49 -12.10
N THR A 53 6.20 -0.68 -12.38
CA THR A 53 5.42 -0.67 -13.62
C THR A 53 5.73 0.53 -14.51
N LYS A 54 6.53 1.48 -14.01
CA LYS A 54 6.91 2.72 -14.69
C LYS A 54 8.43 2.90 -14.78
N GLU A 55 8.84 3.40 -15.94
CA GLU A 55 10.15 4.00 -16.17
C GLU A 55 9.89 5.46 -16.56
N TRP A 56 10.39 6.41 -15.77
CA TRP A 56 10.22 7.83 -16.04
C TRP A 56 11.47 8.39 -16.70
N ALA A 57 11.31 9.28 -17.66
CA ALA A 57 12.44 9.89 -18.36
C ALA A 57 13.24 10.78 -17.38
N LYS A 58 14.57 10.80 -17.52
CA LYS A 58 15.43 11.62 -16.66
C LYS A 58 15.09 13.11 -16.79
N GLY A 59 14.84 13.78 -15.67
CA GLY A 59 14.40 15.18 -15.61
C GLY A 59 12.90 15.39 -15.89
N SER A 60 12.10 14.32 -16.01
CA SER A 60 10.64 14.42 -16.09
C SER A 60 10.03 14.88 -14.76
N LEU A 61 8.80 15.40 -14.83
CA LEU A 61 8.05 15.78 -13.63
C LEU A 61 7.74 14.55 -12.77
N GLU A 62 7.44 13.42 -13.41
CA GLU A 62 7.15 12.14 -12.77
C GLU A 62 8.37 11.56 -12.04
N GLU A 63 9.57 11.58 -12.64
CA GLU A 63 10.82 11.23 -11.95
C GLU A 63 11.07 12.18 -10.76
N THR A 64 10.87 13.48 -10.96
CA THR A 64 11.14 14.50 -9.93
C THR A 64 10.22 14.35 -8.73
N VAL A 65 8.90 14.19 -8.96
CA VAL A 65 7.91 13.88 -7.91
C VAL A 65 8.26 12.56 -7.22
N GLN A 66 8.66 11.55 -7.99
CA GLN A 66 8.97 10.25 -7.42
C GLN A 66 10.14 10.32 -6.44
N ASN A 67 11.21 10.99 -6.84
CA ASN A 67 12.42 11.11 -6.04
C ASN A 67 12.22 12.09 -4.87
N ALA A 68 11.40 13.15 -5.04
CA ALA A 68 11.06 14.08 -3.97
C ALA A 68 10.34 13.39 -2.79
N ILE A 69 9.28 12.61 -3.05
CA ILE A 69 8.55 11.88 -1.99
C ILE A 69 9.44 10.78 -1.35
N LYS A 70 10.22 10.04 -2.14
CA LYS A 70 11.16 9.03 -1.60
C LYS A 70 12.24 9.65 -0.73
N SER A 71 12.73 10.84 -1.08
CA SER A 71 13.69 11.60 -0.28
C SER A 71 13.04 12.11 1.00
N TRP A 72 11.81 12.64 0.93
CA TRP A 72 11.10 13.16 2.08
C TRP A 72 10.79 12.11 3.15
N GLU A 73 10.27 10.95 2.73
CA GLU A 73 10.04 9.81 3.63
C GLU A 73 11.33 9.44 4.36
N MET A 74 12.45 9.35 3.62
CA MET A 74 13.77 9.10 4.20
C MET A 74 14.15 10.17 5.22
N GLU A 75 14.05 11.44 4.86
CA GLU A 75 14.47 12.52 5.73
C GLU A 75 13.64 12.57 7.02
N VAL A 76 12.31 12.48 6.93
CA VAL A 76 11.43 12.60 8.11
C VAL A 76 11.49 11.37 9.02
N SER A 77 11.69 10.17 8.45
CA SER A 77 11.88 8.93 9.21
C SER A 77 13.27 8.87 9.86
N HIS A 78 14.33 9.40 9.23
CA HIS A 78 15.71 9.18 9.68
C HIS A 78 16.46 10.39 10.23
N LYS A 79 16.01 11.63 9.99
CA LYS A 79 16.58 12.85 10.58
C LYS A 79 15.72 13.31 11.76
N THR A 80 16.33 13.95 12.75
CA THR A 80 15.65 14.30 14.03
C THR A 80 15.38 15.80 14.21
N ARG A 81 16.03 16.67 13.41
CA ARG A 81 15.85 18.13 13.47
C ARG A 81 15.17 18.61 12.19
N LEU A 82 14.18 19.49 12.33
CA LEU A 82 13.42 20.00 11.19
C LEU A 82 14.31 20.68 10.14
N HIS A 83 15.31 21.46 10.58
CA HIS A 83 16.24 22.14 9.66
C HIS A 83 17.19 21.20 8.89
N ASP A 84 17.23 19.90 9.21
CA ASP A 84 17.99 18.90 8.45
C ASP A 84 17.19 18.33 7.25
N LEU A 85 15.87 18.58 7.19
CA LEU A 85 14.99 18.15 6.10
C LEU A 85 15.08 19.16 4.95
N LYS A 86 15.80 18.81 3.88
CA LYS A 86 16.02 19.66 2.71
C LYS A 86 14.89 19.60 1.69
N THR A 87 13.99 18.61 1.78
CA THR A 87 12.83 18.43 0.89
C THR A 87 11.66 19.38 1.18
N ILE A 88 11.64 20.05 2.33
CA ILE A 88 10.49 20.87 2.77
C ILE A 88 10.86 22.30 3.12
N ASN A 89 9.90 23.21 3.06
CA ASN A 89 10.04 24.54 3.65
C ASN A 89 9.65 24.45 5.14
N PRO A 90 10.59 24.58 6.09
CA PRO A 90 10.32 24.32 7.51
C PRO A 90 9.24 25.26 8.09
N ASP A 91 9.23 26.53 7.68
CA ASP A 91 8.31 27.55 8.18
C ASP A 91 6.88 27.43 7.64
N LYS A 92 6.66 26.60 6.62
CA LYS A 92 5.40 26.50 5.88
C LYS A 92 4.87 25.08 5.70
N PHE A 93 5.67 24.07 6.04
CA PHE A 93 5.31 22.68 5.76
C PHE A 93 4.08 22.23 6.54
N GLN A 94 3.15 21.60 5.82
CA GLN A 94 1.99 20.92 6.36
C GLN A 94 1.81 19.54 5.70
N LEU A 95 1.58 18.51 6.51
CA LEU A 95 1.13 17.19 6.05
C LEU A 95 -0.36 17.01 6.34
N PHE A 96 -1.19 16.90 5.31
CA PHE A 96 -2.61 16.57 5.40
C PHE A 96 -2.83 15.11 4.97
N VAL A 97 -3.65 14.36 5.71
CA VAL A 97 -3.94 12.96 5.38
C VAL A 97 -5.42 12.66 5.51
N ASN A 98 -6.02 12.07 4.47
CA ASN A 98 -7.42 11.61 4.46
C ASN A 98 -8.43 12.67 4.97
N GLY A 99 -8.18 13.95 4.67
CA GLY A 99 -9.05 15.08 5.07
C GLY A 99 -8.97 15.51 6.53
N ARG A 100 -7.97 15.04 7.30
CA ARG A 100 -7.69 15.52 8.66
C ARG A 100 -7.03 16.91 8.66
N GLU A 101 -6.96 17.49 9.86
CA GLU A 101 -6.10 18.65 10.15
C GLU A 101 -4.64 18.40 9.77
N GLY A 102 -3.94 19.47 9.39
CA GLY A 102 -2.55 19.43 8.97
C GLY A 102 -1.59 19.26 10.15
N LEU A 103 -0.47 18.57 9.91
CA LEU A 103 0.62 18.39 10.87
C LEU A 103 1.84 19.23 10.45
N SER A 104 2.48 19.91 11.40
CA SER A 104 3.75 20.62 11.18
C SER A 104 4.92 19.65 10.93
N GLY A 105 6.04 20.18 10.44
CA GLY A 105 7.26 19.37 10.26
C GLY A 105 7.75 18.73 11.56
N GLU A 106 7.75 19.48 12.67
CA GLU A 106 8.10 18.97 14.00
C GLU A 106 7.12 17.88 14.48
N GLU A 107 5.82 18.05 14.22
CA GLU A 107 4.82 17.06 14.58
C GLU A 107 5.03 15.75 13.82
N VAL A 108 5.31 15.79 12.51
CA VAL A 108 5.57 14.58 11.72
C VAL A 108 6.89 13.91 12.15
N ILE A 109 7.96 14.66 12.41
CA ILE A 109 9.25 14.12 12.91
C ILE A 109 9.08 13.41 14.27
N LYS A 110 8.23 13.97 15.14
CA LYS A 110 7.95 13.44 16.49
C LYS A 110 7.00 12.25 16.46
N LEU A 111 5.94 12.31 15.66
CA LEU A 111 4.89 11.29 15.59
C LEU A 111 5.33 10.07 14.77
N GLY A 112 6.06 10.32 13.67
CA GLY A 112 6.43 9.31 12.68
C GLY A 112 5.41 9.16 11.56
N THR A 113 5.88 8.83 10.36
CA THR A 113 5.06 8.71 9.14
C THR A 113 3.96 7.66 9.29
N TYR A 114 4.26 6.44 9.75
CA TYR A 114 3.23 5.41 9.96
C TYR A 114 2.08 5.88 10.85
N ASN A 115 2.38 6.52 11.98
CA ASN A 115 1.37 7.10 12.87
C ASN A 115 0.60 8.25 12.22
N ALA A 116 1.29 9.16 11.52
CA ALA A 116 0.67 10.30 10.84
C ALA A 116 -0.29 9.86 9.72
N LEU A 117 0.11 8.85 8.94
CA LEU A 117 -0.62 8.36 7.78
C LEU A 117 -1.80 7.45 8.19
N LEU A 118 -1.54 6.47 9.06
CA LEU A 118 -2.49 5.40 9.42
C LEU A 118 -3.47 5.74 10.53
N LYS A 119 -3.34 6.91 11.18
CA LYS A 119 -4.37 7.42 12.10
C LYS A 119 -5.73 7.39 11.39
N THR A 120 -6.77 6.94 12.10
CA THR A 120 -8.11 6.77 11.53
C THR A 120 -9.20 7.18 12.52
N SER A 121 -10.35 7.60 11.99
CA SER A 121 -11.57 7.91 12.76
C SER A 121 -12.55 6.73 12.81
N LEU A 122 -12.15 5.55 12.32
CA LEU A 122 -12.93 4.32 12.47
C LEU A 122 -13.16 3.98 13.96
N PRO A 123 -14.29 3.32 14.32
CA PRO A 123 -14.48 2.74 15.65
C PRO A 123 -13.37 1.76 16.03
N ASP A 124 -13.06 1.66 17.33
CA ASP A 124 -11.93 0.86 17.84
C ASP A 124 -11.98 -0.63 17.45
N GLU A 125 -13.18 -1.20 17.29
CA GLU A 125 -13.40 -2.57 16.81
C GLU A 125 -12.93 -2.83 15.37
N PHE A 126 -12.68 -1.77 14.59
CA PHE A 126 -12.13 -1.81 13.24
C PHE A 126 -10.70 -1.22 13.14
N LYS A 127 -10.10 -0.80 14.27
CA LYS A 127 -8.70 -0.35 14.32
C LYS A 127 -7.75 -1.53 14.53
N TYR A 128 -7.23 -2.09 13.45
CA TYR A 128 -6.18 -3.12 13.50
C TYR A 128 -4.79 -2.51 13.74
N TYR A 129 -4.64 -1.22 13.40
CA TYR A 129 -3.55 -0.36 13.84
C TYR A 129 -4.11 0.81 14.64
N LYS A 130 -3.50 1.13 15.78
CA LYS A 130 -3.92 2.21 16.69
C LYS A 130 -2.78 3.19 16.88
N ALA A 131 -2.71 4.22 16.04
CA ALA A 131 -1.64 5.22 16.07
C ALA A 131 -1.51 5.93 17.44
N GLU A 132 -2.59 6.00 18.22
CA GLU A 132 -2.64 6.54 19.58
C GLU A 132 -1.97 5.67 20.65
N GLU A 133 -1.78 4.37 20.39
CA GLU A 133 -1.07 3.44 21.30
C GLU A 133 0.42 3.29 20.90
N GLU A 134 0.87 3.97 19.84
CA GLU A 134 2.18 3.76 19.22
C GLU A 134 3.11 4.97 19.32
N THR A 135 4.37 4.69 19.67
CA THR A 135 5.47 5.66 19.57
C THR A 135 6.03 5.72 18.14
N PHE A 136 6.86 6.72 17.84
CA PHE A 136 7.69 6.70 16.63
C PHE A 136 8.44 5.37 16.50
N THR A 137 9.09 4.90 17.56
CA THR A 137 9.94 3.70 17.52
C THR A 137 9.11 2.44 17.31
N SER A 138 8.07 2.22 18.11
CA SER A 138 7.25 1.00 18.05
C SER A 138 6.46 0.88 16.73
N SER A 139 6.06 2.00 16.13
CA SER A 139 5.46 2.02 14.79
C SER A 139 6.47 1.59 13.72
N HIS A 140 7.65 2.20 13.69
CA HIS A 140 8.69 1.88 12.70
C HIS A 140 9.23 0.46 12.86
N GLU A 141 9.39 -0.04 14.09
CA GLU A 141 9.77 -1.43 14.36
C GLU A 141 8.70 -2.41 13.87
N ALA A 142 7.41 -2.14 14.12
CA ALA A 142 6.33 -3.00 13.65
C ALA A 142 6.30 -3.10 12.11
N PHE A 143 6.40 -1.97 11.40
CA PHE A 143 6.38 -1.97 9.92
C PHE A 143 7.66 -2.56 9.30
N ARG A 144 8.84 -2.26 9.86
CA ARG A 144 10.11 -2.84 9.38
C ARG A 144 10.20 -4.34 9.69
N SER A 145 9.56 -4.81 10.76
CA SER A 145 9.45 -6.25 11.05
C SER A 145 8.50 -6.93 10.07
N ALA A 146 7.31 -6.35 9.82
CA ALA A 146 6.33 -6.91 8.88
C ALA A 146 6.87 -7.00 7.43
N PHE A 147 7.58 -5.97 6.98
CA PHE A 147 8.10 -5.83 5.62
C PHE A 147 9.64 -5.78 5.61
N PRO A 148 10.35 -6.92 5.80
CA PRO A 148 11.81 -6.95 5.95
C PRO A 148 12.57 -6.53 4.68
N ARG A 149 11.96 -6.64 3.49
CA ARG A 149 12.49 -6.10 2.22
C ARG A 149 12.27 -4.58 2.07
N GLY A 150 11.55 -3.97 3.01
CA GLY A 150 11.00 -2.63 2.92
C GLY A 150 9.66 -2.59 2.18
N PHE A 151 9.13 -1.37 2.07
CA PHE A 151 7.83 -1.08 1.47
C PHE A 151 8.05 -0.09 0.33
N ALA A 152 8.08 -0.61 -0.89
CA ALA A 152 8.38 0.16 -2.09
C ALA A 152 7.25 1.16 -2.39
N TRP A 153 7.60 2.24 -3.10
CA TRP A 153 6.67 3.30 -3.50
C TRP A 153 6.98 3.77 -4.93
N GLU A 154 5.92 3.99 -5.72
CA GLU A 154 5.98 4.32 -7.14
C GLU A 154 4.96 5.40 -7.51
N VAL A 155 5.39 6.39 -8.30
CA VAL A 155 4.49 7.30 -9.02
C VAL A 155 3.96 6.57 -10.25
N LEU A 156 2.64 6.47 -10.38
CA LEU A 156 1.96 5.84 -11.51
C LEU A 156 1.57 6.83 -12.60
N SER A 157 1.24 8.07 -12.21
CA SER A 157 0.81 9.16 -13.11
C SER A 157 0.93 10.49 -12.38
N VAL A 158 1.29 11.56 -13.10
CA VAL A 158 1.13 12.95 -12.66
C VAL A 158 0.07 13.61 -13.55
N TYR A 159 -0.79 14.44 -12.95
CA TYR A 159 -1.97 15.04 -13.60
C TYR A 159 -1.89 16.57 -13.74
N SER A 160 -1.00 17.23 -13.00
CA SER A 160 -0.81 18.68 -13.05
C SER A 160 0.64 19.09 -12.77
N GLY A 161 1.04 20.26 -13.27
CA GLY A 161 2.31 20.88 -12.94
C GLY A 161 2.23 21.81 -11.71
N PRO A 162 3.35 22.48 -11.36
CA PRO A 162 3.38 23.53 -10.34
C PRO A 162 2.31 24.63 -10.53
N PRO A 163 1.85 25.29 -9.45
CA PRO A 163 2.32 25.16 -8.07
C PRO A 163 1.71 23.99 -7.29
N VAL A 164 0.68 23.31 -7.82
CA VAL A 164 0.01 22.17 -7.17
C VAL A 164 0.05 20.96 -8.08
N ILE A 165 1.01 20.07 -7.81
CA ILE A 165 1.25 18.85 -8.57
C ILE A 165 0.40 17.72 -7.97
N ALA A 166 -0.55 17.20 -8.74
CA ALA A 166 -1.40 16.09 -8.34
C ALA A 166 -0.91 14.79 -8.99
N TYR A 167 -0.85 13.70 -8.22
CA TYR A 167 -0.27 12.42 -8.67
C TYR A 167 -1.04 11.21 -8.12
N LYS A 168 -1.01 10.10 -8.86
CA LYS A 168 -1.43 8.78 -8.37
C LYS A 168 -0.19 7.95 -8.07
N PHE A 169 -0.22 7.22 -6.96
CA PHE A 169 0.88 6.37 -6.53
C PHE A 169 0.45 4.95 -6.13
N ARG A 170 1.43 4.08 -5.97
CA ARG A 170 1.31 2.73 -5.40
C ARG A 170 2.36 2.52 -4.31
N HIS A 171 1.96 1.84 -3.24
CA HIS A 171 2.84 1.25 -2.23
C HIS A 171 2.75 -0.27 -2.31
N TRP A 172 3.85 -1.01 -2.11
CA TRP A 172 3.81 -2.47 -1.97
C TRP A 172 4.99 -3.08 -1.19
N GLY A 173 4.78 -4.26 -0.63
CA GLY A 173 5.80 -5.08 0.01
C GLY A 173 5.27 -6.47 0.38
N PHE A 174 6.13 -7.38 0.78
CA PHE A 174 5.74 -8.75 1.13
C PHE A 174 5.65 -8.91 2.65
N PHE A 175 4.52 -9.42 3.16
CA PHE A 175 4.28 -9.58 4.60
C PHE A 175 4.96 -10.85 5.12
N GLU A 176 6.26 -10.72 5.40
CA GLU A 176 7.20 -11.83 5.63
C GLU A 176 7.76 -11.90 7.06
N GLY A 177 7.60 -10.85 7.87
CA GLY A 177 7.81 -10.92 9.31
C GLY A 177 6.53 -10.68 10.12
N PRO A 178 6.59 -10.76 11.46
CA PRO A 178 5.41 -10.63 12.31
C PRO A 178 4.89 -9.19 12.38
N PHE A 179 3.57 -9.02 12.57
CA PHE A 179 2.95 -7.71 12.79
C PHE A 179 1.88 -7.79 13.88
N LYS A 180 2.07 -7.09 15.01
CA LYS A 180 1.07 -6.94 16.09
C LYS A 180 0.38 -8.26 16.53
N GLY A 181 1.15 -9.35 16.60
CA GLY A 181 0.65 -10.69 16.99
C GLY A 181 0.17 -11.57 15.82
N HIS A 182 0.09 -11.03 14.60
CA HIS A 182 -0.18 -11.78 13.38
C HIS A 182 1.11 -12.39 12.82
N ALA A 183 1.03 -13.66 12.42
CA ALA A 183 2.09 -14.36 11.73
C ALA A 183 2.23 -13.87 10.28
N PRO A 184 3.45 -13.90 9.69
CA PRO A 184 3.65 -13.56 8.29
C PRO A 184 2.88 -14.52 7.36
N THR A 185 2.50 -14.00 6.20
CA THR A 185 1.75 -14.76 5.18
C THR A 185 2.58 -15.06 3.93
N GLY A 186 3.64 -14.29 3.70
CA GLY A 186 4.40 -14.28 2.44
C GLY A 186 3.65 -13.62 1.27
N GLU A 187 2.43 -13.12 1.47
CA GLU A 187 1.64 -12.47 0.43
C GLU A 187 2.08 -11.02 0.21
N MET A 188 1.92 -10.52 -1.03
CA MET A 188 2.16 -9.12 -1.35
C MET A 188 1.02 -8.26 -0.81
N VAL A 189 1.38 -7.31 0.04
CA VAL A 189 0.53 -6.19 0.45
C VAL A 189 0.77 -5.06 -0.56
N GLU A 190 -0.28 -4.53 -1.18
CA GLU A 190 -0.24 -3.40 -2.12
C GLU A 190 -1.44 -2.48 -1.92
N PHE A 191 -1.22 -1.17 -2.08
CA PHE A 191 -2.31 -0.20 -2.13
C PHE A 191 -2.01 0.98 -3.04
N TYR A 192 -3.07 1.70 -3.38
CA TYR A 192 -3.03 2.86 -4.25
C TYR A 192 -3.54 4.09 -3.51
N GLY A 193 -2.95 5.24 -3.84
CA GLY A 193 -3.39 6.52 -3.33
C GLY A 193 -3.28 7.60 -4.38
N PHE A 194 -3.82 8.76 -4.02
CA PHE A 194 -3.70 10.01 -4.75
C PHE A 194 -3.09 11.02 -3.80
N GLY A 195 -2.15 11.83 -4.28
CA GLY A 195 -1.53 12.88 -3.48
C GLY A 195 -1.43 14.18 -4.24
N THR A 196 -1.27 15.28 -3.51
CA THR A 196 -0.89 16.58 -4.07
C THR A 196 0.31 17.17 -3.34
N LEU A 197 1.26 17.70 -4.11
CA LEU A 197 2.45 18.41 -3.66
C LEU A 197 2.35 19.89 -4.02
N LYS A 198 2.59 20.77 -3.05
CA LYS A 198 2.59 22.22 -3.26
C LYS A 198 4.01 22.79 -3.29
N VAL A 199 4.46 23.13 -4.49
CA VAL A 199 5.82 23.61 -4.78
C VAL A 199 5.81 25.08 -5.27
N PRO A 200 6.88 25.85 -5.02
CA PRO A 200 7.06 27.17 -5.62
C PRO A 200 7.10 27.09 -7.16
N LEU A 201 6.44 28.04 -7.84
CA LEU A 201 6.48 28.14 -9.32
C LEU A 201 7.91 28.29 -9.88
N SER A 202 8.84 28.84 -9.09
CA SER A 202 10.23 29.05 -9.49
C SER A 202 11.13 27.81 -9.39
N SER A 203 10.71 26.76 -8.68
CA SER A 203 11.59 25.63 -8.35
C SER A 203 10.80 24.35 -8.07
N ILE A 204 10.78 23.44 -9.04
CA ILE A 204 10.31 22.04 -8.86
C ILE A 204 11.33 21.24 -8.01
N THR A 205 12.54 21.74 -7.86
CA THR A 205 13.76 20.98 -7.54
C THR A 205 14.33 21.19 -6.13
N SER A 206 13.58 21.69 -5.15
CA SER A 206 14.14 21.89 -3.79
C SER A 206 13.17 21.65 -2.64
N THR A 207 12.17 22.50 -2.43
CA THR A 207 11.30 22.43 -1.25
C THR A 207 9.83 22.51 -1.58
N PHE A 208 9.02 21.61 -1.01
CA PHE A 208 7.56 21.75 -0.99
C PHE A 208 7.06 22.25 0.36
N SER A 209 5.88 22.87 0.31
CA SER A 209 5.20 23.47 1.47
C SER A 209 4.01 22.65 1.96
N GLU A 210 3.58 21.65 1.20
CA GLU A 210 2.37 20.87 1.50
C GLU A 210 2.48 19.49 0.84
N ILE A 211 2.16 18.45 1.61
CA ILE A 211 1.73 17.15 1.08
C ILE A 211 0.29 16.96 1.54
N GLN A 212 -0.59 16.59 0.63
CA GLN A 212 -1.91 16.04 0.96
C GLN A 212 -2.02 14.64 0.36
N ASP A 213 -2.07 13.60 1.19
CA ASP A 213 -2.27 12.22 0.75
C ASP A 213 -3.70 11.73 1.05
N LEU A 214 -4.31 11.11 0.04
CA LEU A 214 -5.63 10.49 0.07
C LEU A 214 -5.49 9.03 -0.34
N TYR A 215 -5.62 8.12 0.61
CA TYR A 215 -5.51 6.68 0.36
C TYR A 215 -6.85 6.12 -0.11
N HIS A 216 -6.85 5.38 -1.22
CA HIS A 216 -8.04 4.67 -1.68
C HIS A 216 -7.90 3.17 -1.39
N ILE A 217 -8.32 2.79 -0.19
CA ILE A 217 -8.44 1.39 0.22
C ILE A 217 -9.64 0.78 -0.52
N ALA A 218 -9.36 0.19 -1.68
CA ALA A 218 -10.36 -0.48 -2.50
C ALA A 218 -10.79 -1.80 -1.85
N GLY A 219 -11.88 -1.77 -1.08
CA GLY A 219 -12.49 -2.99 -0.53
C GLY A 219 -13.59 -2.74 0.50
N THR A 220 -14.85 -2.78 0.09
CA THR A 220 -15.97 -2.99 1.03
C THR A 220 -16.07 -4.48 1.37
N PRO A 221 -16.08 -4.89 2.66
CA PRO A 221 -16.37 -6.27 3.03
C PRO A 221 -17.78 -6.64 2.61
N SER A 222 -17.92 -7.48 1.57
CA SER A 222 -19.20 -8.05 1.18
C SER A 222 -19.64 -9.08 2.21
N ARG A 223 -20.30 -8.58 3.26
CA ARG A 223 -21.13 -9.26 4.29
C ARG A 223 -21.06 -10.79 4.26
N TRP A 224 -20.27 -11.37 5.17
CA TRP A 224 -20.33 -12.80 5.46
C TRP A 224 -21.71 -13.16 6.02
N THR A 225 -22.57 -13.76 5.20
CA THR A 225 -23.72 -14.52 5.70
C THR A 225 -23.22 -15.87 6.19
N SER A 226 -23.19 -16.06 7.51
CA SER A 226 -22.84 -17.34 8.13
C SER A 226 -23.69 -18.48 7.55
N PRO A 227 -23.12 -19.68 7.28
CA PRO A 227 -23.91 -20.85 6.91
C PRO A 227 -24.88 -21.19 8.05
N GLY A 228 -26.17 -21.00 7.81
CA GLY A 228 -27.20 -21.24 8.82
C GLY A 228 -27.21 -22.69 9.30
N HIS A 229 -27.25 -22.87 10.62
CA HIS A 229 -27.60 -24.15 11.25
C HIS A 229 -28.84 -24.76 10.58
N ARG A 230 -28.77 -26.05 10.19
CA ARG A 230 -29.97 -26.85 9.92
C ARG A 230 -30.66 -27.16 11.26
N SER A 231 -31.51 -26.26 11.74
CA SER A 231 -32.51 -26.60 12.76
C SER A 231 -33.69 -27.30 12.09
N ASN A 232 -33.90 -28.56 12.44
CA ASN A 232 -34.94 -29.39 11.88
C ASN A 232 -36.27 -29.12 12.63
N GLN A 233 -37.10 -28.19 12.14
CA GLN A 233 -38.43 -27.96 12.70
C GLN A 233 -39.54 -28.52 11.82
N ARG A 234 -40.22 -29.54 12.37
CA ARG A 234 -41.52 -30.03 11.89
C ARG A 234 -42.52 -28.87 11.91
N LYS A 235 -43.31 -28.73 10.84
CA LYS A 235 -44.58 -27.99 10.87
C LYS A 235 -45.73 -28.99 10.74
N ASP A 236 -46.43 -29.19 11.85
CA ASP A 236 -47.80 -29.68 11.90
C ASP A 236 -48.75 -28.45 11.92
N GLY A 237 -50.02 -28.60 11.55
CA GLY A 237 -51.00 -27.49 11.69
C GLY A 237 -51.86 -27.12 10.47
N ARG A 238 -52.70 -28.06 10.03
CA ARG A 238 -54.02 -27.93 9.36
C ARG A 238 -54.67 -26.54 9.17
N ARG A 239 -55.28 -26.32 7.99
CA ARG A 239 -56.65 -25.80 7.66
C ARG A 239 -56.63 -25.19 6.23
N LEU A 240 -57.64 -25.26 5.36
CA LEU A 240 -59.04 -25.76 5.36
C LEU A 240 -59.38 -26.41 3.99
N ALA A 241 -60.54 -27.07 3.85
CA ALA A 241 -60.98 -27.77 2.64
C ALA A 241 -62.08 -27.03 1.83
N ASN A 242 -62.32 -27.50 0.60
CA ASN A 242 -63.44 -27.29 -0.37
C ASN A 242 -62.96 -26.80 -1.76
N ASN A 243 -63.41 -27.28 -2.94
CA ASN A 243 -64.08 -28.54 -3.34
C ASN A 243 -64.14 -28.68 -4.90
N VAL A 244 -64.18 -29.90 -5.49
CA VAL A 244 -64.65 -30.28 -6.88
C VAL A 244 -63.81 -29.82 -8.13
N ILE A 245 -62.99 -30.62 -8.87
CA ILE A 245 -63.21 -31.75 -9.85
C ILE A 245 -63.87 -31.32 -11.21
N PRO A 246 -63.55 -31.84 -12.44
CA PRO A 246 -62.54 -32.83 -12.94
C PRO A 246 -61.63 -32.40 -14.16
N SER A 247 -60.71 -33.31 -14.57
CA SER A 247 -59.93 -33.32 -15.85
C SER A 247 -60.73 -33.83 -17.07
N PRO A 248 -60.19 -33.82 -18.32
CA PRO A 248 -59.12 -34.74 -18.80
C PRO A 248 -58.03 -33.97 -19.65
N SER A 249 -57.22 -34.49 -20.60
CA SER A 249 -57.04 -35.81 -21.25
C SER A 249 -55.63 -36.04 -21.90
N GLN A 250 -55.00 -37.19 -21.60
CA GLN A 250 -54.22 -38.07 -22.51
C GLN A 250 -52.84 -37.70 -23.13
N HIS A 251 -52.13 -38.79 -23.51
CA HIS A 251 -50.83 -38.97 -24.22
C HIS A 251 -49.55 -38.55 -23.47
N ARG A 252 -48.63 -39.44 -23.03
CA ARG A 252 -47.90 -40.57 -23.67
C ARG A 252 -47.00 -40.05 -24.81
N SER A 253 -45.66 -40.20 -24.81
CA SER A 253 -44.87 -41.40 -24.47
C SER A 253 -43.44 -41.13 -23.95
N ARG A 254 -42.79 -42.19 -23.43
CA ARG A 254 -41.32 -42.32 -23.23
C ARG A 254 -40.61 -42.42 -24.62
N SER A 255 -39.29 -42.47 -24.82
CA SER A 255 -38.15 -42.96 -24.00
C SER A 255 -36.78 -42.74 -24.67
N HIS A 256 -35.67 -42.70 -23.90
CA HIS A 256 -34.28 -43.11 -24.27
C HIS A 256 -33.54 -42.28 -25.37
N LEU A 257 -32.20 -42.19 -25.44
CA LEU A 257 -31.05 -42.53 -24.56
C LEU A 257 -29.78 -41.78 -25.06
N LEU A 258 -28.81 -41.55 -24.15
CA LEU A 258 -27.36 -41.34 -24.39
C LEU A 258 -26.83 -40.00 -24.95
N SER A 259 -25.61 -39.70 -24.48
CA SER A 259 -24.84 -38.43 -24.52
C SER A 259 -23.67 -38.51 -25.54
N PRO A 260 -22.63 -37.64 -25.52
CA PRO A 260 -22.59 -36.18 -25.37
C PRO A 260 -21.68 -35.49 -26.43
N SER A 261 -21.97 -34.27 -26.90
CA SER A 261 -20.91 -33.40 -27.45
C SER A 261 -21.29 -31.91 -27.44
N HIS A 262 -20.27 -31.04 -27.39
CA HIS A 262 -20.33 -29.59 -27.60
C HIS A 262 -21.43 -28.79 -26.87
N ASN A 263 -21.18 -28.46 -25.59
CA ASN A 263 -21.24 -27.06 -25.12
C ASN A 263 -20.65 -26.91 -23.69
N ALA A 264 -19.32 -26.89 -23.61
CA ALA A 264 -18.58 -26.71 -22.36
C ALA A 264 -17.37 -25.75 -22.51
N ARG A 265 -17.49 -24.72 -23.37
CA ARG A 265 -16.42 -23.73 -23.59
C ARG A 265 -16.75 -22.27 -23.25
N GLU A 266 -18.02 -21.90 -23.02
CA GLU A 266 -18.38 -20.51 -22.65
C GLU A 266 -18.73 -20.31 -21.16
N ALA A 267 -18.90 -21.37 -20.37
CA ALA A 267 -19.24 -21.25 -18.94
C ALA A 267 -18.02 -21.06 -18.00
N ASN A 268 -16.80 -21.32 -18.46
CA ASN A 268 -15.59 -21.33 -17.60
C ASN A 268 -14.74 -20.04 -17.65
N SER A 269 -14.98 -19.12 -18.60
CA SER A 269 -14.29 -17.82 -18.61
C SER A 269 -14.77 -16.91 -17.46
N ALA A 270 -16.07 -16.91 -17.16
CA ALA A 270 -16.68 -15.98 -16.19
C ALA A 270 -16.50 -16.36 -14.70
N ARG A 271 -15.90 -17.51 -14.38
CA ARG A 271 -15.58 -17.94 -13.00
C ARG A 271 -14.11 -17.74 -12.59
N CYS A 272 -13.20 -17.53 -13.53
CA CYS A 272 -11.78 -17.30 -13.22
C CYS A 272 -11.48 -15.84 -12.82
N CYS A 273 -12.26 -14.87 -13.32
CA CYS A 273 -12.03 -13.44 -13.06
C CYS A 273 -12.69 -12.89 -11.77
N ARG A 274 -12.78 -13.68 -10.69
CA ARG A 274 -13.45 -13.23 -9.44
C ARG A 274 -12.78 -13.62 -8.11
N SER A 275 -11.57 -14.18 -8.15
CA SER A 275 -10.86 -14.68 -6.96
C SER A 275 -9.59 -13.93 -6.54
N GLU A 276 -9.03 -13.03 -7.38
CA GLU A 276 -7.70 -12.44 -7.12
C GLU A 276 -7.71 -10.98 -6.60
N LEU A 277 -8.88 -10.38 -6.40
CA LEU A 277 -9.05 -9.01 -5.89
C LEU A 277 -9.36 -8.97 -4.37
N ARG A 278 -8.62 -9.73 -3.55
CA ARG A 278 -8.95 -9.90 -2.11
C ARG A 278 -7.80 -9.82 -1.08
N ARG A 279 -6.53 -9.81 -1.47
CA ARG A 279 -5.42 -10.14 -0.54
C ARG A 279 -4.44 -9.02 -0.21
N ALA A 280 -4.34 -7.99 -1.04
CA ALA A 280 -3.25 -7.00 -0.94
C ALA A 280 -3.34 -6.03 0.25
N LEU A 281 -4.41 -6.06 1.04
CA LEU A 281 -4.58 -5.18 2.21
C LEU A 281 -5.24 -5.89 3.39
N TRP A 282 -5.52 -7.19 3.26
CA TRP A 282 -6.41 -7.88 4.18
C TRP A 282 -5.71 -9.14 4.71
N LEU A 283 -5.62 -9.25 6.04
CA LEU A 283 -5.33 -10.48 6.76
C LEU A 283 -6.18 -11.63 6.20
N GLY A 284 -5.68 -12.86 6.27
CA GLY A 284 -6.29 -14.04 5.61
C GLY A 284 -7.73 -14.38 6.03
N ASP A 285 -8.27 -13.75 7.08
CA ASP A 285 -9.67 -13.81 7.51
C ASP A 285 -10.58 -12.73 6.89
N GLY A 286 -10.02 -11.84 6.06
CA GLY A 286 -10.71 -10.72 5.43
C GLY A 286 -10.82 -9.48 6.32
N ARG A 287 -9.77 -9.15 7.09
CA ARG A 287 -9.65 -7.91 7.90
C ARG A 287 -8.48 -7.03 7.47
N LEU A 288 -8.66 -5.72 7.48
CA LEU A 288 -7.70 -4.76 6.93
C LEU A 288 -6.39 -4.71 7.76
N LEU A 289 -5.23 -4.71 7.10
CA LEU A 289 -3.90 -4.69 7.74
C LEU A 289 -3.47 -3.28 8.18
N ILE A 290 -4.02 -2.24 7.55
CA ILE A 290 -3.70 -0.81 7.78
C ILE A 290 -4.97 0.06 7.83
#